data_AF-A0AAV7W502-F1
#
_entry.id   AF-A0AAV7W502-F1
#
_cell.length_a   1.000
_cell.length_b   1.000
_cell.length_c   1.000
_cell.angle_alpha   90.00
_cell.angle_beta   90.00
_cell.angle_gamma   90.00
#
_symmetry.space_group_name_H-M   'P 1'
#
loop_
_entity.id
_entity.type
_entity.pdbx_description
1 polymer ?
#
loop_
_entity_poly.entity_id
_entity_poly.type
_entity_poly.pdbx_seq_one_letter_code
_entity_poly.pdbx_strand_id
1 'polypeptide(L)'
;MPDIHLPKRLFCGELEESKCTQGGQEKKKRYKDTLKDSLKSFGIDPDSWEILAQDRAAWRSCISKGAASYEQSRVAEVQKKRELRNPTGHLCVMCGRVSRAHNGLISHSWTHRTQSTSLT
;
A
#
# COMPACT_ATOMS: atom_id res chain seq x y z
N MET A 1 10.30 30.35 -30.60
CA MET A 1 11.53 30.28 -29.79
C MET A 1 11.71 28.83 -29.39
N PRO A 2 12.85 28.16 -29.67
CA PRO A 2 13.03 26.79 -29.22
C PRO A 2 13.18 26.81 -27.70
N ASP A 3 12.32 26.08 -26.98
CA ASP A 3 12.32 25.94 -25.52
C ASP A 3 13.60 25.23 -25.04
N ILE A 4 14.66 26.02 -24.85
CA ILE A 4 16.00 25.60 -24.36
C ILE A 4 16.03 25.37 -22.84
N HIS A 5 15.00 24.71 -22.28
CA HIS A 5 15.00 24.32 -20.87
C HIS A 5 15.96 23.14 -20.62
N LEU A 6 17.26 23.47 -20.61
CA LEU A 6 18.38 22.57 -20.38
C LEU A 6 18.20 21.66 -19.15
N PRO A 7 17.72 22.13 -17.99
CA PRO A 7 17.57 21.28 -16.82
C PRO A 7 16.56 20.14 -17.02
N LYS A 8 15.44 20.44 -17.71
CA LYS A 8 14.38 19.46 -17.96
C LYS A 8 14.82 18.45 -19.01
N ARG A 9 15.54 18.90 -20.04
CA ARG A 9 16.06 18.04 -21.10
C ARG A 9 17.20 17.13 -20.61
N LEU A 10 18.08 17.63 -19.75
CA LEU A 10 19.11 16.83 -19.07
C LEU A 10 18.47 15.75 -18.19
N PHE A 11 17.50 16.14 -17.35
CA PHE A 11 16.79 15.18 -16.49
C PHE A 11 16.04 14.11 -17.29
N CYS A 12 15.36 14.48 -18.38
CA CYS A 12 14.68 13.51 -19.26
C CYS A 12 15.67 12.59 -19.99
N GLY A 13 16.81 13.12 -20.46
CA GLY A 13 17.85 12.33 -21.12
C GLY A 13 18.53 11.34 -20.17
N GLU A 14 18.83 11.75 -18.93
CA GLU A 14 19.42 10.87 -17.91
C GLU A 14 18.50 9.69 -17.51
N LEU A 15 17.17 9.92 -17.50
CA LEU A 15 16.18 8.86 -17.30
C LEU A 15 16.19 7.84 -18.45
N GLU A 16 16.39 8.29 -19.69
CA GLU A 16 16.46 7.42 -20.88
C GLU A 16 17.81 6.69 -20.98
N GLU A 17 18.91 7.36 -20.65
CA GLU A 17 20.28 6.88 -20.88
C GLU A 17 20.90 6.07 -19.73
N SER A 18 20.19 5.88 -18.62
CA SER A 18 20.72 5.15 -17.46
C SER A 18 21.31 3.77 -17.84
N LYS A 19 22.66 3.71 -17.88
CA LYS A 19 23.46 2.48 -18.04
C LYS A 19 23.49 1.73 -16.71
N CYS A 20 23.13 0.45 -16.73
CA CYS A 20 23.21 -0.44 -15.57
C CYS A 20 24.42 -1.37 -15.67
N THR A 21 25.17 -1.48 -14.58
CA THR A 21 26.18 -2.53 -14.36
C THR A 21 25.48 -3.87 -14.13
N GLN A 22 25.80 -4.83 -14.98
CA GLN A 22 25.24 -6.17 -15.00
C GLN A 22 25.88 -7.01 -13.88
N GLY A 23 25.34 -6.90 -12.66
CA GLY A 23 25.91 -7.62 -11.51
C GLY A 23 25.08 -7.51 -10.24
N GLY A 24 24.12 -8.42 -10.09
CA GLY A 24 23.68 -8.97 -8.80
C GLY A 24 23.37 -8.00 -7.66
N GLN A 25 22.19 -7.40 -7.68
CA GLN A 25 21.36 -7.10 -6.50
C GLN A 25 20.02 -6.57 -7.02
N GLU A 26 18.95 -7.33 -6.75
CA GLU A 26 17.53 -7.00 -6.97
C GLU A 26 17.28 -5.94 -8.05
N LYS A 27 17.19 -6.40 -9.32
CA LYS A 27 17.02 -5.57 -10.53
C LYS A 27 16.30 -4.26 -10.20
N LYS A 28 17.04 -3.15 -10.04
CA LYS A 28 16.45 -1.81 -9.96
C LYS A 28 15.68 -1.63 -11.26
N LYS A 29 14.37 -1.94 -11.23
CA LYS A 29 13.48 -1.78 -12.37
C LYS A 29 13.69 -0.35 -12.87
N ARG A 30 13.85 -0.18 -14.18
CA ARG A 30 13.97 1.18 -14.73
C ARG A 30 12.73 1.94 -14.32
N TYR A 31 12.83 3.25 -14.09
CA TYR A 31 11.69 4.07 -13.72
C TYR A 31 10.48 3.85 -14.67
N LYS A 32 10.76 3.71 -15.97
CA LYS A 32 9.79 3.34 -17.00
C LYS A 32 9.08 2.01 -16.74
N ASP A 33 9.79 0.99 -16.27
CA ASP A 33 9.22 -0.32 -15.97
C ASP A 33 8.30 -0.25 -14.74
N THR A 34 8.69 0.51 -13.71
CA THR A 34 7.86 0.77 -12.53
C THR A 34 6.58 1.52 -12.88
N LEU A 35 6.65 2.47 -13.82
CA LEU A 35 5.47 3.16 -14.34
C LEU A 35 4.53 2.20 -15.09
N LYS A 36 5.07 1.33 -15.95
CA LYS A 36 4.26 0.31 -16.66
C LYS A 36 3.55 -0.63 -15.70
N ASP A 37 4.23 -1.08 -14.64
CA ASP A 37 3.63 -1.93 -13.62
C ASP A 37 2.50 -1.21 -12.85
N SER A 38 2.68 0.09 -12.59
CA SER A 38 1.67 0.92 -11.92
C SER A 38 0.44 1.17 -12.82
N LEU A 39 0.64 1.35 -14.13
CA LEU A 39 -0.48 1.47 -15.08
C LEU A 39 -1.30 0.18 -15.14
N LYS A 40 -0.62 -0.98 -15.18
CA LYS A 40 -1.28 -2.28 -15.12
C LYS A 40 -2.08 -2.47 -13.84
N SER A 41 -1.56 -2.06 -12.69
CA SER A 41 -2.28 -2.16 -11.41
C SER A 41 -3.50 -1.24 -11.34
N PHE A 42 -3.48 -0.14 -12.10
CA PHE A 42 -4.62 0.77 -12.26
C PHE A 42 -5.64 0.30 -13.30
N GLY A 43 -5.38 -0.82 -13.99
CA GLY A 43 -6.23 -1.34 -15.06
C GLY A 43 -6.12 -0.56 -16.37
N ILE A 44 -5.01 0.15 -16.58
CA ILE A 44 -4.71 0.91 -17.79
C ILE A 44 -3.72 0.10 -18.63
N ASP A 45 -4.04 -0.08 -19.90
CA ASP A 45 -3.15 -0.77 -20.82
C ASP A 45 -1.88 0.08 -21.10
N PRO A 46 -0.68 -0.47 -20.87
CA PRO A 46 0.58 0.27 -21.00
C PRO A 46 1.02 0.52 -22.44
N ASP A 47 0.34 -0.05 -23.44
CA ASP A 47 0.61 0.19 -24.86
C ASP A 47 -0.39 1.21 -25.44
N SER A 48 -1.59 1.34 -24.87
CA SER A 48 -2.62 2.31 -25.31
C SER A 48 -2.77 3.57 -24.44
N TRP A 49 -1.96 3.74 -23.38
CA TRP A 49 -2.09 4.87 -22.45
C TRP A 49 -1.84 6.24 -23.11
N GLU A 50 -1.04 6.31 -24.17
CA GLU A 50 -0.75 7.55 -24.90
C GLU A 50 -1.99 8.12 -25.58
N ILE A 51 -2.86 7.25 -26.11
CA ILE A 51 -4.14 7.63 -26.71
C ILE A 51 -5.07 8.20 -25.63
N LEU A 52 -5.11 7.55 -24.46
CA LEU A 52 -5.89 8.02 -23.31
C LEU A 52 -5.36 9.36 -22.78
N ALA A 53 -4.04 9.59 -22.86
CA ALA A 53 -3.38 10.79 -22.38
C ALA A 53 -3.60 12.03 -23.27
N GLN A 54 -4.05 11.84 -24.53
CA GLN A 54 -4.39 12.95 -25.42
C GLN A 54 -5.56 13.78 -24.87
N ASP A 55 -6.55 13.13 -24.29
CA ASP A 55 -7.58 13.81 -23.50
C ASP A 55 -7.14 13.91 -22.04
N ARG A 56 -6.69 15.11 -21.67
CA ARG A 56 -6.22 15.41 -20.31
C ARG A 56 -7.30 15.17 -19.24
N ALA A 57 -8.57 15.42 -19.54
CA ALA A 57 -9.65 15.24 -18.58
C ALA A 57 -9.92 13.75 -18.36
N ALA A 58 -10.03 12.99 -19.45
CA ALA A 58 -10.17 11.53 -19.39
C ALA A 58 -8.99 10.86 -18.69
N TRP A 59 -7.75 11.29 -19.00
CA TRP A 59 -6.53 10.80 -18.35
C TRP A 59 -6.57 10.95 -16.83
N ARG A 60 -6.85 12.17 -16.34
CA ARG A 60 -6.89 12.43 -14.89
C ARG A 60 -7.98 11.63 -14.19
N SER A 61 -9.14 11.52 -14.82
CA SER A 61 -10.27 10.75 -14.27
C SER A 61 -9.92 9.26 -14.18
N CYS A 62 -9.35 8.69 -15.24
CA CYS A 62 -8.96 7.29 -15.29
C CYS A 62 -7.88 6.96 -14.25
N ILE A 63 -6.82 7.77 -14.17
CA ILE A 63 -5.74 7.58 -13.19
C ILE A 63 -6.26 7.71 -11.76
N SER A 64 -7.11 8.70 -11.47
CA SER A 64 -7.68 8.86 -10.13
C SER A 64 -8.55 7.67 -9.73
N LYS A 65 -9.37 7.16 -10.66
CA LYS A 65 -10.20 5.99 -10.46
C LYS A 65 -9.35 4.72 -10.23
N GLY A 66 -8.33 4.50 -11.06
CA GLY A 66 -7.43 3.36 -10.96
C GLY A 66 -6.58 3.39 -9.68
N ALA A 67 -6.13 4.57 -9.26
CA ALA A 67 -5.42 4.74 -7.99
C ALA A 67 -6.32 4.43 -6.79
N ALA A 68 -7.58 4.89 -6.82
CA ALA A 68 -8.54 4.62 -5.74
C ALA A 68 -8.86 3.11 -5.62
N SER A 69 -9.07 2.41 -6.73
CA SER A 69 -9.32 0.96 -6.72
C SER A 69 -8.10 0.15 -6.24
N TYR A 70 -6.90 0.57 -6.65
CA TYR A 70 -5.66 -0.02 -6.19
C TYR A 70 -5.46 0.17 -4.67
N GLU A 71 -5.74 1.37 -4.16
CA GLU A 71 -5.67 1.65 -2.72
C GLU A 71 -6.64 0.79 -1.93
N GLN A 72 -7.90 0.71 -2.37
CA GLN A 72 -8.92 -0.13 -1.73
C GLN A 72 -8.48 -1.60 -1.67
N SER A 73 -7.96 -2.13 -2.79
CA SER A 73 -7.47 -3.50 -2.87
C SER A 73 -6.27 -3.72 -1.92
N ARG A 74 -5.36 -2.75 -1.86
CA ARG A 74 -4.19 -2.81 -0.97
C ARG A 74 -4.59 -2.80 0.51
N VAL A 75 -5.54 -1.96 0.89
CA VAL A 75 -6.07 -1.89 2.26
C VAL A 75 -6.80 -3.18 2.62
N ALA A 76 -7.64 -3.71 1.72
CA ALA A 76 -8.35 -4.96 1.92
C ALA A 76 -7.39 -6.14 2.16
N GLU A 77 -6.31 -6.23 1.38
CA GLU A 77 -5.30 -7.28 1.55
C GLU A 77 -4.55 -7.16 2.89
N VAL A 78 -4.21 -5.94 3.30
CA VAL A 78 -3.60 -5.70 4.62
C VAL A 78 -4.57 -6.08 5.74
N GLN A 79 -5.86 -5.77 5.59
CA GLN A 79 -6.88 -6.08 6.57
C GLN A 79 -7.10 -7.60 6.68
N LYS A 80 -7.19 -8.31 5.56
CA LYS A 80 -7.24 -9.77 5.51
C LYS A 80 -6.04 -10.41 6.22
N LYS A 81 -4.83 -9.90 5.98
CA LYS A 81 -3.62 -10.37 6.69
C LYS A 81 -3.68 -10.09 8.20
N ARG A 82 -4.28 -8.98 8.63
CA ARG A 82 -4.47 -8.66 10.06
C ARG A 82 -5.45 -9.63 10.71
N GLU A 83 -6.55 -9.94 10.04
CA GLU A 83 -7.55 -10.89 10.52
C GLU A 83 -6.96 -12.30 10.66
N LEU A 84 -6.16 -12.75 9.69
CA LEU A 84 -5.47 -14.05 9.77
C LEU A 84 -4.45 -14.12 10.92
N ARG A 85 -3.83 -12.99 11.31
CA ARG A 85 -2.86 -12.95 12.42
C ARG A 85 -3.53 -12.92 13.80
N ASN A 86 -4.78 -12.49 13.89
CA ASN A 86 -5.50 -12.41 15.15
C ASN A 86 -7.00 -12.68 14.92
N PRO A 87 -7.36 -13.95 14.71
CA PRO A 87 -8.67 -14.35 14.21
C PRO A 87 -9.81 -14.14 15.22
N THR A 88 -9.50 -13.88 16.50
CA THR A 88 -10.51 -13.71 17.55
C THR A 88 -9.99 -12.83 18.67
N GLY A 89 -10.82 -11.89 19.11
CA GLY A 89 -10.57 -11.14 20.33
C GLY A 89 -10.52 -12.08 21.54
N HIS A 90 -9.63 -11.77 22.47
CA HIS A 90 -9.33 -12.59 23.64
C HIS A 90 -10.41 -12.36 24.69
N LEU A 91 -11.29 -13.34 24.87
CA LEU A 91 -12.44 -13.26 25.79
C LEU A 91 -12.01 -13.46 27.24
N CYS A 92 -12.50 -12.58 28.11
CA CYS A 92 -12.44 -12.78 29.55
C CYS A 92 -13.59 -13.67 30.02
N VAL A 93 -13.25 -14.80 30.64
CA VAL A 93 -14.24 -15.78 31.15
C VAL A 93 -15.09 -15.22 32.31
N MET A 94 -14.57 -14.23 33.05
CA MET A 94 -15.21 -13.69 34.26
C MET A 94 -16.28 -12.62 33.95
N CYS A 95 -16.09 -11.82 32.90
CA CYS A 95 -17.00 -10.71 32.58
C CYS A 95 -17.37 -10.60 31.09
N GLY A 96 -16.92 -11.53 30.25
CA GLY A 96 -17.19 -11.55 28.81
C GLY A 96 -16.46 -10.47 28.00
N ARG A 97 -15.59 -9.66 28.61
CA ARG A 97 -14.88 -8.60 27.90
C ARG A 97 -13.95 -9.17 26.82
N VAL A 98 -14.06 -8.64 25.61
CA VAL A 98 -13.19 -8.99 24.48
C VAL A 98 -11.98 -8.05 24.44
N SER A 99 -10.79 -8.60 24.59
CA SER A 99 -9.53 -7.86 24.46
C SER A 99 -8.95 -8.01 23.05
N ARG A 100 -8.44 -6.92 22.48
CA ARG A 100 -7.87 -6.93 21.13
C ARG A 100 -6.56 -7.74 21.02
N ALA A 101 -5.85 -7.93 22.12
CA ALA A 101 -4.61 -8.68 22.19
C ALA A 101 -4.57 -9.59 23.43
N HIS A 102 -3.82 -10.68 23.35
CA HIS A 102 -3.63 -11.64 24.46
C HIS A 102 -3.11 -10.95 25.72
N ASN A 103 -2.09 -10.10 25.57
CA ASN A 103 -1.52 -9.33 26.67
C ASN A 103 -2.56 -8.40 27.33
N GLY A 104 -3.50 -7.87 26.54
CA GLY A 104 -4.61 -7.07 27.05
C GLY A 104 -5.60 -7.90 27.88
N LEU A 105 -5.84 -9.16 27.52
CA LEU A 105 -6.61 -10.09 28.35
C LEU A 105 -5.87 -10.41 29.64
N ILE A 106 -4.56 -10.68 29.57
CA ILE A 106 -3.73 -10.93 30.76
C ILE A 106 -3.81 -9.73 31.70
N SER A 107 -3.51 -8.51 31.23
CA SER A 107 -3.60 -7.28 32.02
C SER A 107 -4.98 -7.04 32.63
N HIS A 108 -6.05 -7.35 31.89
CA HIS A 108 -7.41 -7.25 32.39
C HIS A 108 -7.74 -8.31 33.47
N SER A 109 -7.21 -9.54 33.34
CA SER A 109 -7.50 -10.62 34.30
C SER A 109 -7.07 -10.28 35.74
N TRP A 110 -6.07 -9.40 35.90
CA TRP A 110 -5.66 -8.91 37.22
C TRP A 110 -6.74 -8.10 37.94
N THR A 111 -7.62 -7.39 37.22
CA THR A 111 -8.68 -6.59 37.86
C THR A 111 -9.76 -7.45 38.50
N HIS A 112 -9.96 -8.67 38.02
CA HIS A 112 -10.85 -9.65 38.66
C HIS A 112 -10.17 -10.29 39.86
N ARG A 113 -8.87 -10.56 39.76
CA ARG A 113 -8.06 -11.18 40.82
C ARG A 113 -8.03 -10.33 42.10
N THR A 114 -8.08 -9.00 41.98
CA THR A 114 -8.14 -8.07 43.11
C THR A 114 -9.54 -7.91 43.71
N GLN A 115 -10.61 -8.08 42.93
CA GLN A 115 -12.00 -8.02 43.41
C GLN A 115 -12.43 -9.30 44.13
N SER A 116 -11.92 -10.46 43.72
CA SER A 116 -12.19 -11.73 44.42
C SER A 116 -11.54 -11.79 45.81
N THR A 117 -10.48 -11.03 46.05
CA THR A 117 -9.79 -10.95 47.35
C THR A 117 -10.41 -9.97 48.34
N SER A 118 -11.39 -9.16 47.94
CA SER A 118 -12.05 -8.17 48.80
C SER A 118 -13.43 -8.59 49.32
N LEU A 119 -13.86 -9.84 49.09
CA LEU A 119 -15.16 -10.39 49.50
C LEU A 119 -15.06 -11.57 50.50
N THR A 120 -13.93 -11.67 51.21
CA THR A 120 -13.74 -12.51 52.41
C THR A 120 -13.33 -11.64 53.56
#